data_AF-A0A6L6XFJ3-F1
#
_entry.id   AF-A0A6L6XFJ3-F1
#
_cell.length_a   1.000
_cell.length_b   1.000
_cell.length_c   1.000
_cell.angle_alpha   90.00
_cell.angle_beta   90.00
_cell.angle_gamma   90.00
#
_symmetry.space_group_name_H-M   'P 1'
#
loop_
_entity.id
_entity.type
_entity.pdbx_description
1 polymer ?
#
loop_
_entity_poly.entity_id
_entity_poly.type
_entity_poly.pdbx_seq_one_letter_code
_entity_poly.pdbx_strand_id
1 'polypeptide(L)'
;MECWYMIYKNLLYTGMLFVVLPVWFGLLWVWYLKIEGTVRKLCNAWVLGLVSMFASGQILLVPMILGKRTLTEAVTLWKIFLVIVSIVIMVILIRRCGILVTVENKLENKKKKAGAWKIIFEILAAALILLQAWIPYHYQHIDDDDARYVSEEVSAVVHDTLLVDDPITDEYMYWDVGEVRKDVTSPWTMYVAMCCKITGIAPAVFSHTFFPFFMIIICYVLYGMIGNVLFRGDAEKTALFLIVLSVFHIWNFTSTHTLSAMFLLRIWQGKAIVAGFILPLLMYLFYQIFMSEKQSMKWAAPLYALSFAAALLSGMGIIMAPVMMGLYGLLDGIYHRNLKRMLCIWIAALPCAVYMIYYTAGI
;
A
#
# COMPACT_ATOMS: atom_id res chain seq x y z
N MET A 1 -7.39 27.34 20.27
CA MET A 1 -6.40 27.49 19.19
C MET A 1 -5.44 26.30 19.11
N GLU A 2 -4.97 25.76 20.25
CA GLU A 2 -4.10 24.57 20.29
C GLU A 2 -4.72 23.30 19.67
N CYS A 3 -6.02 23.05 19.91
CA CYS A 3 -6.71 21.88 19.34
C CYS A 3 -6.76 21.91 17.80
N TRP A 4 -7.04 23.07 17.20
CA TRP A 4 -7.01 23.25 15.75
C TRP A 4 -5.60 23.06 15.19
N TYR A 5 -4.58 23.65 15.84
CA TYR A 5 -3.18 23.49 15.44
C TYR A 5 -2.74 22.01 15.44
N MET A 6 -3.13 21.24 16.46
CA MET A 6 -2.83 19.81 16.52
C MET A 6 -3.51 19.02 15.39
N ILE A 7 -4.76 19.33 15.06
CA ILE A 7 -5.48 18.66 13.95
C ILE A 7 -4.80 18.96 12.61
N TYR A 8 -4.45 20.22 12.33
CA TYR A 8 -3.77 20.59 11.08
C TYR A 8 -2.39 19.93 10.95
N LYS A 9 -1.63 19.90 12.05
CA LYS A 9 -0.34 19.21 12.11
C LYS A 9 -0.51 17.72 11.78
N ASN A 10 -1.46 17.05 12.43
CA ASN A 10 -1.76 15.63 12.23
C ASN A 10 -2.14 15.31 10.78
N LEU A 11 -3.02 16.13 10.18
CA LEU A 11 -3.42 15.97 8.78
C LEU A 11 -2.26 16.20 7.80
N LEU A 12 -1.36 17.15 8.10
CA LEU A 12 -0.19 17.43 7.29
C LEU A 12 0.83 16.28 7.33
N TYR A 13 1.15 15.75 8.51
CA TYR A 13 2.08 14.61 8.62
C TYR A 13 1.51 13.33 8.01
N THR A 14 0.22 13.05 8.23
CA THR A 14 -0.44 11.88 7.61
C THR A 14 -0.52 12.04 6.09
N GLY A 15 -0.88 13.22 5.58
CA GLY A 15 -0.82 13.52 4.15
C GLY A 15 0.59 13.39 3.57
N MET A 16 1.62 13.78 4.31
CA MET A 16 3.01 13.58 3.90
C MET A 16 3.36 12.08 3.79
N LEU A 17 2.99 11.28 4.79
CA LEU A 17 3.30 9.85 4.85
C LEU A 17 2.51 9.00 3.84
N PHE A 18 1.26 9.36 3.56
CA PHE A 18 0.36 8.54 2.74
C PHE A 18 0.05 9.10 1.35
N VAL A 19 0.44 10.34 1.05
CA VAL A 19 0.26 10.94 -0.28
C VAL A 19 1.58 11.44 -0.85
N VAL A 20 2.23 12.41 -0.21
CA VAL A 20 3.38 13.12 -0.81
C VAL A 20 4.59 12.21 -0.96
N LEU A 21 5.02 11.53 0.12
CA LEU A 21 6.17 10.62 0.08
C LEU A 21 5.91 9.40 -0.82
N PRO A 22 4.74 8.72 -0.76
CA PRO A 22 4.40 7.69 -1.72
C PRO A 22 4.49 8.17 -3.17
N VAL A 23 3.86 9.30 -3.52
CA VAL A 23 3.94 9.84 -4.88
C VAL A 23 5.41 10.12 -5.25
N TRP A 24 6.20 10.71 -4.36
CA TRP A 24 7.62 11.00 -4.59
C TRP A 24 8.43 9.74 -4.89
N PHE A 25 8.28 8.70 -4.05
CA PHE A 25 8.92 7.39 -4.24
C PHE A 25 8.48 6.74 -5.56
N GLY A 26 7.19 6.89 -5.88
CA GLY A 26 6.55 6.44 -7.09
C GLY A 26 7.06 7.05 -8.39
N LEU A 27 7.59 8.27 -8.36
CA LEU A 27 8.11 8.94 -9.56
C LEU A 27 9.25 8.15 -10.19
N LEU A 28 10.03 7.42 -9.39
CA LEU A 28 11.08 6.54 -9.88
C LEU A 28 10.49 5.37 -10.69
N TRP A 29 9.38 4.79 -10.25
CA TRP A 29 8.67 3.75 -11.01
C TRP A 29 8.06 4.28 -12.30
N VAL A 30 7.42 5.45 -12.25
CA VAL A 30 6.88 6.12 -13.44
C VAL A 30 7.95 6.34 -14.48
N TRP A 31 9.12 6.80 -14.06
CA TRP A 31 10.28 6.98 -14.93
C TRP A 31 10.80 5.64 -15.47
N TYR A 32 11.05 4.66 -14.59
CA TYR A 32 11.62 3.36 -14.96
C TYR A 32 10.74 2.58 -15.94
N LEU A 33 9.42 2.59 -15.70
CA LEU A 33 8.40 1.92 -16.49
C LEU A 33 7.95 2.75 -17.71
N LYS A 34 8.45 3.98 -17.85
CA LYS A 34 8.10 4.92 -18.93
C LYS A 34 6.59 5.13 -19.07
N ILE A 35 5.91 5.37 -17.95
CA ILE A 35 4.45 5.53 -17.94
C ILE A 35 4.06 6.89 -18.54
N GLU A 36 3.12 6.88 -19.48
CA GLU A 36 2.61 8.08 -20.16
C GLU A 36 1.24 8.52 -19.63
N GLY A 37 0.95 9.82 -19.78
CA GLY A 37 -0.29 10.46 -19.36
C GLY A 37 -0.28 10.94 -17.90
N THR A 38 -0.65 12.20 -17.66
CA THR A 38 -0.53 12.86 -16.35
C THR A 38 -1.25 12.12 -15.22
N VAL A 39 -2.51 11.73 -15.44
CA VAL A 39 -3.30 11.01 -14.42
C VAL A 39 -2.70 9.62 -14.14
N ARG A 40 -2.34 8.88 -15.20
CA ARG A 40 -1.72 7.55 -15.06
C ARG A 40 -0.38 7.61 -14.33
N LYS A 41 0.43 8.63 -14.60
CA LYS A 41 1.69 8.89 -13.88
C LYS A 41 1.42 9.09 -12.40
N LEU A 42 0.49 9.97 -12.03
CA LEU A 42 0.16 10.23 -10.63
C LEU A 42 -0.37 8.99 -9.91
N CYS A 43 -1.32 8.26 -10.51
CA CYS A 43 -1.88 7.06 -9.90
C CYS A 43 -0.86 5.95 -9.73
N ASN A 44 -0.04 5.65 -10.75
CA ASN A 44 1.01 4.63 -10.63
C ASN A 44 2.12 5.06 -9.67
N ALA A 45 2.46 6.35 -9.63
CA ALA A 45 3.40 6.86 -8.64
C ALA A 45 2.86 6.62 -7.22
N TRP A 46 1.63 7.04 -6.95
CA TRP A 46 1.04 6.87 -5.63
C TRP A 46 0.99 5.40 -5.20
N VAL A 47 0.43 4.53 -6.04
CA VAL A 47 0.25 3.10 -5.75
C VAL A 47 1.59 2.39 -5.58
N LEU A 48 2.51 2.49 -6.55
CA LEU A 48 3.78 1.77 -6.51
C LEU A 48 4.74 2.37 -5.47
N GLY A 49 4.63 3.67 -5.20
CA GLY A 49 5.40 4.33 -4.17
C GLY A 49 4.96 3.95 -2.75
N LEU A 50 3.65 3.83 -2.49
CA LEU A 50 3.16 3.33 -1.21
C LEU A 50 3.66 1.89 -0.96
N VAL A 51 3.57 1.04 -1.98
CA VAL A 51 4.10 -0.33 -1.94
C VAL A 51 5.60 -0.34 -1.66
N SER A 52 6.35 0.60 -2.23
CA SER A 52 7.79 0.72 -1.98
C SER A 52 8.09 1.17 -0.55
N MET A 53 7.25 2.02 0.03
CA MET A 53 7.36 2.39 1.45
C MET A 53 7.06 1.19 2.34
N PHE A 54 6.00 0.42 2.10
CA PHE A 54 5.73 -0.82 2.82
C PHE A 54 6.88 -1.83 2.67
N ALA A 55 7.41 -2.00 1.46
CA ALA A 55 8.57 -2.86 1.21
C ALA A 55 9.79 -2.45 2.04
N SER A 56 10.07 -1.15 2.11
CA SER A 56 11.17 -0.60 2.89
C SER A 56 10.91 -0.76 4.39
N GLY A 57 9.66 -0.62 4.82
CA GLY A 57 9.23 -0.86 6.19
C GLY A 57 9.52 -2.29 6.62
N GLN A 58 9.22 -3.29 5.77
CA GLN A 58 9.57 -4.68 6.03
C GLN A 58 11.08 -4.90 6.23
N ILE A 59 11.87 -4.35 5.32
CA ILE A 59 13.33 -4.52 5.33
C ILE A 59 13.94 -3.87 6.58
N LEU A 60 13.36 -2.77 7.07
CA LEU A 60 13.84 -2.06 8.25
C LEU A 60 13.35 -2.71 9.55
N LEU A 61 12.06 -3.02 9.67
CA LEU A 61 11.46 -3.43 10.93
C LEU A 61 11.93 -4.81 11.39
N VAL A 62 12.02 -5.79 10.48
CA VAL A 62 12.38 -7.16 10.89
C VAL A 62 13.76 -7.22 11.56
N PRO A 63 14.84 -6.65 10.99
CA PRO A 63 16.13 -6.59 11.68
C PRO A 63 16.11 -5.79 12.99
N MET A 64 15.29 -4.74 13.08
CA MET A 64 15.17 -3.93 14.30
C MET A 64 14.51 -4.71 15.44
N ILE A 65 13.47 -5.48 15.14
CA ILE A 65 12.80 -6.37 16.09
C ILE A 65 13.76 -7.47 16.55
N LEU A 66 14.39 -8.18 15.62
CA LEU A 66 15.36 -9.24 15.92
C LEU A 66 16.57 -8.72 16.71
N GLY A 67 16.99 -7.48 16.43
CA GLY A 67 18.05 -6.78 17.14
C GLY A 67 17.63 -6.18 18.49
N LYS A 68 16.39 -6.41 18.95
CA LYS A 68 15.81 -5.87 20.20
C LYS A 68 15.97 -4.36 20.32
N ARG A 69 15.76 -3.65 19.21
CA ARG A 69 15.89 -2.20 19.14
C ARG A 69 14.60 -1.51 19.58
N THR A 70 14.73 -0.24 19.92
CA THR A 70 13.60 0.60 20.33
C THR A 70 12.82 1.13 19.13
N LEU A 71 11.56 1.51 19.35
CA LEU A 71 10.75 2.16 18.32
C LEU A 71 11.37 3.52 17.92
N THR A 72 12.00 4.26 18.85
CA THR A 72 12.72 5.51 18.57
C THR A 72 13.87 5.30 17.60
N GLU A 73 14.69 4.27 17.80
CA GLU A 73 15.78 3.94 16.87
C GLU A 73 15.22 3.59 15.48
N ALA A 74 14.15 2.80 15.41
CA ALA A 74 13.51 2.43 14.15
C ALA A 74 12.96 3.65 13.39
N VAL A 75 12.25 4.55 14.08
CA VAL A 75 11.74 5.81 13.51
C VAL A 75 12.88 6.72 13.07
N THR A 76 13.99 6.76 13.80
CA THR A 76 15.14 7.60 13.44
C THR A 76 15.80 7.10 12.16
N LEU A 77 16.07 5.79 12.07
CA LEU A 77 16.61 5.17 10.86
C LEU A 77 15.66 5.32 9.67
N TRP A 78 14.35 5.18 9.90
CA TRP A 78 13.33 5.39 8.88
C TRP A 78 13.33 6.81 8.34
N LYS A 79 13.39 7.83 9.19
CA LYS A 79 13.49 9.24 8.77
C LYS A 79 14.75 9.49 7.94
N ILE A 80 15.90 8.97 8.39
CA ILE A 80 17.17 9.07 7.65
C ILE A 80 17.04 8.41 6.28
N PHE A 81 16.48 7.20 6.22
CA PHE A 81 16.22 6.48 4.98
C PHE A 81 15.32 7.28 4.03
N LEU A 82 14.19 7.81 4.52
CA LEU A 82 13.27 8.62 3.72
C LEU A 82 13.96 9.84 3.12
N VAL A 83 14.80 10.54 3.89
CA VAL A 83 15.56 11.70 3.41
C VAL A 83 16.56 11.30 2.34
N ILE A 84 17.37 10.26 2.60
CA ILE A 84 18.39 9.79 1.64
C ILE A 84 17.74 9.37 0.32
N VAL A 85 16.69 8.54 0.37
CA VAL A 85 16.00 8.07 -0.84
C VAL A 85 15.35 9.25 -1.57
N SER A 86 14.75 10.19 -0.85
CA SER A 86 14.15 11.38 -1.47
C SER A 86 15.19 12.22 -2.23
N ILE A 87 16.38 12.40 -1.66
CA ILE A 87 17.51 13.09 -2.31
C ILE A 87 18.02 12.29 -3.52
N VAL A 88 18.16 10.97 -3.39
CA VAL A 88 18.60 10.10 -4.50
C VAL A 88 17.62 10.17 -5.67
N ILE A 89 16.32 10.07 -5.41
CA ILE A 89 15.27 10.23 -6.42
C ILE A 89 15.37 11.60 -7.07
N MET A 90 15.50 12.67 -6.27
CA MET A 90 15.67 14.03 -6.78
C MET A 90 16.88 14.14 -7.71
N VAL A 91 18.04 13.60 -7.32
CA VAL A 91 19.27 13.63 -8.13
C VAL A 91 19.12 12.82 -9.42
N ILE A 92 18.50 11.63 -9.36
CA ILE A 92 18.23 10.81 -10.56
C ILE A 92 17.31 11.56 -11.51
N LEU A 93 16.22 12.15 -11.00
CA LEU A 93 15.27 12.93 -11.79
C LEU A 93 15.96 14.15 -12.41
N ILE A 94 16.74 14.94 -11.66
CA ILE A 94 17.44 16.10 -12.21
C ILE A 94 18.47 15.70 -13.28
N ARG A 95 19.29 14.67 -13.03
CA ARG A 95 20.34 14.24 -13.97
C ARG A 95 19.79 13.61 -15.24
N ARG A 96 18.65 12.91 -15.15
CA ARG A 96 18.06 12.19 -16.29
C ARG A 96 16.95 12.98 -16.98
N CYS A 97 16.34 13.94 -16.31
CA CYS A 97 15.46 14.95 -16.90
C CYS A 97 16.20 16.29 -17.13
N GLY A 98 17.50 16.26 -17.47
CA GLY A 98 18.36 17.44 -17.61
C GLY A 98 17.59 18.70 -18.02
N ILE A 99 17.42 19.62 -17.07
CA ILE A 99 16.62 20.86 -17.20
C ILE A 99 15.35 20.66 -18.06
N LEU A 100 14.40 19.88 -17.57
CA LEU A 100 13.03 19.89 -18.10
C LEU A 100 12.13 20.79 -17.24
N VAL A 101 12.42 22.10 -17.28
CA VAL A 101 11.36 23.08 -17.55
C VAL A 101 11.25 23.20 -19.06
N THR A 102 11.04 22.07 -19.72
CA THR A 102 10.26 22.08 -20.95
C THR A 102 8.85 21.79 -20.46
N VAL A 103 8.18 22.86 -20.05
CA VAL A 103 6.74 22.94 -20.26
C VAL A 103 6.58 22.83 -21.77
N GLU A 104 6.63 21.60 -22.29
CA GLU A 104 6.06 21.33 -23.59
C GLU A 104 4.57 21.59 -23.40
N ASN A 105 4.21 22.83 -23.68
CA ASN A 105 2.90 23.23 -24.16
C ASN A 105 2.63 22.49 -25.48
N LYS A 106 2.54 21.16 -25.43
CA LYS A 106 1.57 20.45 -26.28
C LYS A 106 0.23 20.59 -25.60
N LEU A 107 -0.23 21.84 -25.59
CA LEU A 107 -1.62 22.19 -25.56
C LEU A 107 -2.19 21.81 -26.93
N GLU A 108 -2.10 20.52 -27.29
CA GLU A 108 -3.00 19.97 -28.28
C GLU A 108 -4.37 20.03 -27.63
N ASN A 109 -5.06 21.13 -27.91
CA ASN A 109 -6.49 21.31 -27.75
C ASN A 109 -7.21 20.24 -28.59
N LYS A 110 -7.18 18.98 -28.14
CA LYS A 110 -8.33 18.11 -28.25
C LYS A 110 -9.20 18.35 -27.03
N LYS A 111 -9.81 19.55 -26.97
CA LYS A 111 -11.10 19.70 -26.30
C LYS A 111 -12.11 18.85 -27.08
N LYS A 112 -12.03 17.52 -26.95
CA LYS A 112 -13.25 16.72 -27.02
C LYS A 112 -14.13 17.32 -25.93
N LYS A 113 -15.26 17.93 -26.31
CA LYS A 113 -16.30 18.26 -25.33
C LYS A 113 -16.49 17.00 -24.49
N ALA A 114 -16.05 17.03 -23.23
CA ALA A 114 -16.34 15.96 -22.32
C ALA A 114 -17.86 15.87 -22.28
N GLY A 115 -18.41 14.71 -22.63
CA GLY A 115 -19.85 14.51 -22.56
C GLY A 115 -20.31 14.88 -21.16
N ALA A 116 -21.43 15.60 -21.04
CA ALA A 116 -21.96 16.00 -19.74
C ALA A 116 -22.07 14.80 -18.78
N TRP A 117 -22.49 13.64 -19.33
CA TRP A 117 -22.55 12.36 -18.63
C TRP A 117 -21.21 11.88 -18.07
N LYS A 118 -20.11 12.02 -18.82
CA LYS A 118 -18.77 11.68 -18.34
C LYS A 118 -18.42 12.46 -17.07
N ILE A 119 -18.63 13.78 -17.09
CA ILE A 119 -18.33 14.64 -15.94
C ILE A 119 -19.22 14.26 -14.76
N ILE A 120 -20.51 14.02 -15.01
CA ILE A 120 -21.47 13.60 -13.98
C ILE A 120 -21.03 12.30 -13.32
N PHE A 121 -20.65 11.27 -14.10
CA PHE A 121 -20.21 10.00 -13.53
C PHE A 121 -18.87 10.10 -12.79
N GLU A 122 -17.93 10.92 -13.26
CA GLU A 122 -16.67 11.16 -12.55
C GLU A 122 -16.90 11.85 -11.20
N ILE A 123 -17.78 12.87 -11.15
CA ILE A 123 -18.14 13.56 -9.90
C ILE A 123 -18.88 12.61 -8.96
N LEU A 124 -19.83 11.82 -9.47
CA LEU A 124 -20.59 10.87 -8.67
C LEU A 124 -19.68 9.77 -8.10
N ALA A 125 -18.76 9.22 -8.90
CA ALA A 125 -17.77 8.26 -8.44
C ALA A 125 -16.91 8.86 -7.32
N ALA A 126 -16.38 10.08 -7.53
CA ALA A 126 -15.57 10.77 -6.53
C ALA A 126 -16.35 11.02 -5.24
N ALA A 127 -17.61 11.47 -5.33
CA ALA A 127 -18.47 11.71 -4.18
C ALA A 127 -18.72 10.42 -3.37
N LEU A 128 -19.03 9.30 -4.04
CA LEU A 128 -19.25 8.01 -3.38
C LEU A 128 -17.99 7.45 -2.71
N ILE A 129 -16.83 7.62 -3.35
CA ILE A 129 -15.53 7.21 -2.80
C ILE A 129 -15.19 8.07 -1.58
N LEU A 130 -15.34 9.39 -1.68
CA LEU A 130 -15.09 10.30 -0.57
C LEU A 130 -16.04 10.07 0.60
N LEU A 131 -17.30 9.77 0.33
CA LEU A 131 -18.27 9.39 1.38
C LEU A 131 -17.81 8.15 2.14
N GLN A 132 -17.36 7.11 1.43
CA GLN A 132 -16.85 5.89 2.05
C GLN A 132 -15.55 6.08 2.83
N ALA A 133 -14.68 6.99 2.40
CA ALA A 133 -13.48 7.36 3.17
C ALA A 133 -13.82 8.27 4.37
N TRP A 134 -14.83 9.12 4.24
CA TRP A 134 -15.25 10.08 5.25
C TRP A 134 -16.01 9.41 6.41
N ILE A 135 -16.78 8.35 6.16
CA ILE A 135 -17.52 7.65 7.21
C ILE A 135 -16.58 7.11 8.31
N PRO A 136 -15.54 6.31 8.02
CA PRO A 136 -14.57 5.87 9.05
C PRO A 136 -13.80 7.03 9.69
N TYR A 137 -13.58 8.11 8.94
CA TYR A 137 -12.93 9.30 9.50
C TYR A 137 -13.80 9.97 10.58
N HIS A 138 -15.13 10.00 10.42
CA HIS A 138 -16.03 10.67 11.35
C HIS A 138 -16.63 9.75 12.41
N TYR A 139 -16.81 8.47 12.08
CA TYR A 139 -17.44 7.47 12.93
C TYR A 139 -16.44 6.39 13.28
N GLN A 140 -16.37 6.06 14.57
CA GLN A 140 -15.53 4.96 15.03
C GLN A 140 -16.27 3.63 14.88
N HIS A 141 -15.62 2.68 14.24
CA HIS A 141 -15.96 1.27 14.33
C HIS A 141 -15.02 0.61 15.33
N ILE A 142 -15.58 -0.18 16.25
CA ILE A 142 -14.84 -0.98 17.24
C ILE A 142 -14.90 -2.43 16.77
N ASP A 143 -13.75 -3.10 16.76
CA ASP A 143 -13.60 -4.50 16.34
C ASP A 143 -12.86 -5.30 17.43
N ASP A 144 -13.15 -6.59 17.54
CA ASP A 144 -12.52 -7.44 18.56
C ASP A 144 -11.00 -7.56 18.37
N ASP A 145 -10.50 -7.40 17.14
CA ASP A 145 -9.06 -7.42 16.86
C ASP A 145 -8.35 -6.15 17.40
N ASP A 146 -9.09 -5.11 17.84
CA ASP A 146 -8.52 -3.92 18.49
C ASP A 146 -7.74 -4.29 19.75
N ALA A 147 -8.25 -5.28 20.49
CA ALA A 147 -7.65 -5.78 21.73
C ALA A 147 -6.25 -6.37 21.53
N ARG A 148 -5.86 -6.67 20.29
CA ARG A 148 -4.52 -7.13 19.94
C ARG A 148 -3.74 -6.12 19.13
N TYR A 149 -4.25 -5.67 17.99
CA TYR A 149 -3.44 -4.87 17.08
C TYR A 149 -3.24 -3.45 17.59
N VAL A 150 -4.30 -2.82 18.08
CA VAL A 150 -4.20 -1.45 18.62
C VAL A 150 -3.46 -1.46 19.96
N SER A 151 -3.61 -2.50 20.77
CA SER A 151 -2.83 -2.65 22.02
C SER A 151 -1.33 -2.82 21.74
N GLU A 152 -0.93 -3.65 20.76
CA GLU A 152 0.47 -3.75 20.33
C GLU A 152 1.03 -2.40 19.86
N GLU A 153 0.25 -1.64 19.09
CA GLU A 153 0.64 -0.30 18.62
C GLU A 153 0.80 0.69 19.79
N VAL A 154 -0.11 0.64 20.76
CA VAL A 154 -0.05 1.46 21.98
C VAL A 154 1.17 1.08 22.81
N SER A 155 1.41 -0.20 23.04
CA SER A 155 2.56 -0.67 23.83
C SER A 155 3.88 -0.21 23.21
N ALA A 156 4.04 -0.40 21.89
CA ALA A 156 5.23 0.04 21.18
C ALA A 156 5.47 1.55 21.30
N VAL A 157 4.41 2.36 21.24
CA VAL A 157 4.52 3.83 21.34
C VAL A 157 4.80 4.28 22.78
N VAL A 158 4.15 3.68 23.78
CA VAL A 158 4.25 4.08 25.19
C VAL A 158 5.53 3.57 25.83
N HIS A 159 5.88 2.31 25.60
CA HIS A 159 7.07 1.66 26.19
C HIS A 159 8.33 1.83 25.34
N ASP A 160 8.21 2.38 24.13
CA ASP A 160 9.31 2.54 23.15
C ASP A 160 9.96 1.20 22.73
N THR A 161 9.14 0.16 22.64
CA THR A 161 9.57 -1.22 22.36
C THR A 161 9.07 -1.71 21.00
N LEU A 162 9.55 -2.88 20.56
CA LEU A 162 9.12 -3.55 19.33
C LEU A 162 8.81 -5.03 19.63
N LEU A 163 7.52 -5.40 19.68
CA LEU A 163 7.03 -6.78 19.89
C LEU A 163 7.65 -7.52 21.10
N VAL A 164 7.60 -6.90 22.29
CA VAL A 164 8.09 -7.50 23.55
C VAL A 164 7.06 -7.53 24.67
N ASP A 165 5.88 -6.94 24.47
CA ASP A 165 4.82 -6.85 25.49
C ASP A 165 3.60 -7.66 25.04
N ASP A 166 2.99 -8.42 25.96
CA ASP A 166 1.75 -9.15 25.73
C ASP A 166 0.58 -8.18 25.49
N PRO A 167 -0.13 -8.26 24.35
CA PRO A 167 -1.21 -7.34 24.05
C PRO A 167 -2.41 -7.44 25.00
N ILE A 168 -2.53 -8.52 25.77
CA ILE A 168 -3.64 -8.81 26.69
C ILE A 168 -3.20 -8.58 28.15
N THR A 169 -2.05 -9.11 28.54
CA THR A 169 -1.59 -9.07 29.95
C THR A 169 -0.61 -7.96 30.25
N ASP A 170 -0.04 -7.29 29.23
CA ASP A 170 1.05 -6.30 29.35
C ASP A 170 2.32 -6.89 30.01
N GLU A 171 2.43 -8.22 30.04
CA GLU A 171 3.62 -8.91 30.54
C GLU A 171 4.69 -9.01 29.45
N TYR A 172 5.96 -9.09 29.87
CA TYR A 172 7.06 -9.27 28.93
C TYR A 172 6.95 -10.62 28.21
N MET A 173 6.89 -10.56 26.87
CA MET A 173 6.95 -11.71 25.97
C MET A 173 8.25 -11.74 25.19
N TYR A 174 8.72 -12.95 24.89
CA TYR A 174 9.80 -13.12 23.94
C TYR A 174 9.27 -13.04 22.50
N TRP A 175 10.03 -12.37 21.65
CA TRP A 175 9.70 -12.13 20.24
C TRP A 175 9.54 -13.42 19.41
N ASP A 176 10.04 -14.56 19.88
CA ASP A 176 10.02 -15.85 19.19
C ASP A 176 8.93 -16.83 19.67
N VAL A 177 7.99 -16.39 20.51
CA VAL A 177 7.00 -17.26 21.14
C VAL A 177 5.61 -17.09 20.51
N GLY A 178 4.95 -18.22 20.24
CA GLY A 178 3.54 -18.26 19.85
C GLY A 178 3.21 -17.42 18.61
N GLU A 179 2.18 -16.60 18.73
CA GLU A 179 1.70 -15.71 17.66
C GLU A 179 2.66 -14.55 17.35
N VAL A 180 3.52 -14.15 18.29
CA VAL A 180 4.47 -13.04 18.11
C VAL A 180 5.48 -13.36 17.01
N ARG A 181 5.86 -14.63 16.86
CA ARG A 181 6.76 -15.09 15.79
C ARG A 181 6.21 -14.76 14.40
N LYS A 182 4.89 -14.83 14.23
CA LYS A 182 4.22 -14.41 13.00
C LYS A 182 4.33 -12.89 12.81
N ASP A 183 4.14 -12.14 13.89
CA ASP A 183 4.19 -10.67 13.86
C ASP A 183 5.61 -10.16 13.62
N VAL A 184 6.66 -10.91 14.00
CA VAL A 184 8.05 -10.61 13.59
C VAL A 184 8.18 -10.67 12.07
N THR A 185 7.54 -11.64 11.41
CA THR A 185 7.57 -11.76 9.94
C THR A 185 6.63 -10.80 9.22
N SER A 186 5.58 -10.33 9.90
CA SER A 186 4.61 -9.37 9.41
C SER A 186 4.39 -8.24 10.42
N PRO A 187 5.39 -7.36 10.63
CA PRO A 187 5.37 -6.34 11.68
C PRO A 187 4.52 -5.12 11.30
N TRP A 188 3.27 -5.38 10.91
CA TRP A 188 2.30 -4.37 10.49
C TRP A 188 2.01 -3.37 11.62
N THR A 189 1.74 -3.87 12.82
CA THR A 189 1.48 -3.04 14.01
C THR A 189 2.67 -2.17 14.34
N MET A 190 3.89 -2.66 14.17
CA MET A 190 5.10 -1.84 14.38
C MET A 190 5.25 -0.75 13.31
N TYR A 191 4.87 -1.03 12.05
CA TYR A 191 4.84 0.01 11.00
C TYR A 191 3.81 1.09 11.31
N VAL A 192 2.62 0.71 11.80
CA VAL A 192 1.59 1.66 12.24
C VAL A 192 2.09 2.46 13.45
N ALA A 193 2.68 1.82 14.46
CA ALA A 193 3.28 2.48 15.62
C ALA A 193 4.36 3.49 15.23
N MET A 194 5.21 3.18 14.24
CA MET A 194 6.16 4.14 13.67
C MET A 194 5.44 5.36 13.07
N CYS A 195 4.35 5.16 12.32
CA CYS A 195 3.55 6.27 11.79
C CYS A 195 2.94 7.12 12.91
N CYS A 196 2.40 6.49 13.95
CA CYS A 196 1.86 7.15 15.13
C CYS A 196 2.93 8.00 15.83
N LYS A 197 4.14 7.45 16.02
CA LYS A 197 5.27 8.17 16.63
C LYS A 197 5.79 9.34 15.78
N ILE A 198 5.73 9.23 14.46
CA ILE A 198 6.09 10.34 13.54
C ILE A 198 5.04 11.45 13.59
N THR A 199 3.77 11.09 13.58
CA THR A 199 2.65 12.04 13.50
C THR A 199 2.33 12.66 14.87
N GLY A 200 2.59 11.94 15.96
CA GLY A 200 2.16 12.29 17.31
C GLY A 200 0.68 11.96 17.58
N ILE A 201 0.05 11.14 16.73
CA ILE A 201 -1.35 10.71 16.88
C ILE A 201 -1.38 9.43 17.71
N ALA A 202 -2.31 9.35 18.66
CA ALA A 202 -2.53 8.13 19.45
C ALA A 202 -2.94 6.95 18.52
N PRO A 203 -2.41 5.73 18.72
CA PRO A 203 -2.64 4.61 17.81
C PRO A 203 -4.11 4.33 17.46
N ALA A 204 -5.00 4.26 18.45
CA ALA A 204 -6.43 4.06 18.20
C ALA A 204 -7.02 5.13 17.27
N VAL A 205 -6.68 6.41 17.49
CA VAL A 205 -7.15 7.52 16.64
C VAL A 205 -6.54 7.40 15.24
N PHE A 206 -5.26 7.06 15.14
CA PHE A 206 -4.62 6.90 13.84
C PHE A 206 -5.26 5.76 13.03
N SER A 207 -5.40 4.58 13.63
CA SER A 207 -5.88 3.35 13.02
C SER A 207 -7.36 3.42 12.67
N HIS A 208 -8.21 4.06 13.47
CA HIS A 208 -9.64 4.15 13.18
C HIS A 208 -10.07 5.39 12.40
N THR A 209 -9.29 6.48 12.38
CA THR A 209 -9.72 7.75 11.76
C THR A 209 -8.87 8.14 10.55
N PHE A 210 -7.56 8.32 10.73
CA PHE A 210 -6.70 8.89 9.69
C PHE A 210 -6.31 7.86 8.64
N PHE A 211 -5.90 6.67 9.09
CA PHE A 211 -5.38 5.64 8.22
C PHE A 211 -6.43 5.10 7.23
N PRO A 212 -7.67 4.78 7.64
CA PRO A 212 -8.70 4.29 6.73
C PRO A 212 -9.05 5.28 5.62
N PHE A 213 -9.07 6.58 5.92
CA PHE A 213 -9.35 7.62 4.94
C PHE A 213 -8.42 7.53 3.73
N PHE A 214 -7.11 7.50 3.96
CA PHE A 214 -6.13 7.41 2.88
C PHE A 214 -6.14 6.05 2.18
N MET A 215 -6.28 4.97 2.94
CA MET A 215 -6.24 3.62 2.38
C MET A 215 -7.44 3.29 1.51
N ILE A 216 -8.64 3.73 1.88
CA ILE A 216 -9.84 3.55 1.04
C ILE A 216 -9.66 4.28 -0.29
N ILE A 217 -9.19 5.54 -0.25
CA ILE A 217 -8.96 6.34 -1.47
C ILE A 217 -7.95 5.66 -2.39
N ILE A 218 -6.78 5.23 -1.88
CA ILE A 218 -5.76 4.64 -2.74
C ILE A 218 -6.19 3.28 -3.32
N CYS A 219 -7.01 2.51 -2.61
CA CYS A 219 -7.60 1.30 -3.17
C CYS A 219 -8.53 1.62 -4.34
N TYR A 220 -9.37 2.66 -4.22
CA TYR A 220 -10.19 3.11 -5.35
C TYR A 220 -9.37 3.69 -6.50
N VAL A 221 -8.23 4.34 -6.23
CA VAL A 221 -7.28 4.74 -7.28
C VAL A 221 -6.77 3.51 -8.04
N LEU A 222 -6.40 2.44 -7.34
CA LEU A 222 -6.00 1.17 -7.94
C LEU A 222 -7.14 0.52 -8.74
N TYR A 223 -8.36 0.49 -8.18
CA TYR A 223 -9.53 -0.01 -8.92
C TYR A 223 -9.80 0.84 -10.16
N GLY A 224 -9.60 2.15 -10.10
CA GLY A 224 -9.68 3.04 -11.25
C GLY A 224 -8.62 2.72 -12.31
N MET A 225 -7.40 2.38 -11.88
CA MET A 225 -6.35 1.90 -12.80
C MET A 225 -6.74 0.59 -13.47
N ILE A 226 -7.33 -0.35 -12.73
CA ILE A 226 -7.85 -1.63 -13.26
C ILE A 226 -9.01 -1.36 -14.23
N GLY A 227 -9.98 -0.53 -13.87
CA GLY A 227 -11.09 -0.15 -14.73
C GLY A 227 -10.60 0.51 -16.02
N ASN A 228 -9.64 1.42 -15.94
CA ASN A 228 -9.03 2.06 -17.10
C ASN A 228 -8.37 1.04 -18.05
N VAL A 229 -7.79 -0.03 -17.50
CA VAL A 229 -7.28 -1.16 -18.29
C VAL A 229 -8.44 -1.95 -18.93
N LEU A 230 -9.42 -2.38 -18.14
CA LEU A 230 -10.56 -3.19 -18.61
C LEU A 230 -11.35 -2.49 -19.73
N PHE A 231 -11.53 -1.18 -19.62
CA PHE A 231 -12.29 -0.37 -20.58
C PHE A 231 -11.40 0.38 -21.57
N ARG A 232 -10.14 -0.05 -21.76
CA ARG A 232 -9.23 0.45 -22.81
C ARG A 232 -9.06 1.98 -22.82
N GLY A 233 -9.02 2.59 -21.64
CA GLY A 233 -8.87 4.04 -21.49
C GLY A 233 -10.16 4.86 -21.57
N ASP A 234 -11.32 4.21 -21.64
CA ASP A 234 -12.62 4.88 -21.61
C ASP A 234 -12.94 5.36 -20.17
N ALA A 235 -12.75 6.65 -19.95
CA ALA A 235 -12.95 7.28 -18.64
C ALA A 235 -14.41 7.22 -18.17
N GLU A 236 -15.38 7.27 -19.08
CA GLU A 236 -16.80 7.22 -18.72
C GLU A 236 -17.18 5.84 -18.17
N LYS A 237 -16.76 4.78 -18.87
CA LYS A 237 -16.97 3.39 -18.42
C LYS A 237 -16.18 3.07 -17.17
N THR A 238 -14.98 3.64 -17.03
CA THR A 238 -14.18 3.49 -15.81
C THR A 238 -14.88 4.15 -14.62
N ALA A 239 -15.46 5.34 -14.78
CA ALA A 239 -16.24 5.99 -13.73
C ALA A 239 -17.50 5.19 -13.36
N LEU A 240 -18.23 4.67 -14.36
CA LEU A 240 -19.38 3.78 -14.12
C LEU A 240 -18.97 2.50 -13.37
N PHE A 241 -17.84 1.90 -13.73
CA PHE A 241 -17.29 0.76 -13.02
C PHE A 241 -17.00 1.08 -11.55
N LEU A 242 -16.41 2.25 -11.27
CA LEU A 242 -16.15 2.68 -9.90
C LEU A 242 -17.43 2.93 -9.10
N ILE A 243 -18.47 3.50 -9.73
CA ILE A 243 -19.78 3.68 -9.10
C ILE A 243 -20.38 2.32 -8.73
N VAL A 244 -20.42 1.38 -9.67
CA VAL A 244 -20.99 0.04 -9.43
C VAL A 244 -20.18 -0.71 -8.36
N LEU A 245 -18.85 -0.63 -8.40
CA LEU A 245 -18.00 -1.24 -7.38
C LEU A 245 -18.22 -0.61 -6.00
N SER A 246 -18.38 0.71 -5.93
CA SER A 246 -18.71 1.42 -4.70
C SER A 246 -20.06 0.99 -4.11
N VAL A 247 -21.08 0.88 -4.96
CA VAL A 247 -22.40 0.34 -4.58
C VAL A 247 -22.24 -1.06 -3.96
N PHE A 248 -21.49 -1.95 -4.61
CA PHE A 248 -21.24 -3.28 -4.05
C PHE A 248 -20.52 -3.24 -2.70
N HIS A 249 -19.54 -2.36 -2.52
CA HIS A 249 -18.87 -2.22 -1.23
C HIS A 249 -19.82 -1.76 -0.12
N ILE A 250 -20.73 -0.83 -0.41
CA ILE A 250 -21.69 -0.34 0.59
C ILE A 250 -22.71 -1.42 0.97
N TRP A 251 -23.19 -2.22 0.02
CA TRP A 251 -24.29 -3.17 0.25
C TRP A 251 -23.85 -4.59 0.65
N ASN A 252 -22.56 -4.92 0.60
CA ASN A 252 -22.06 -6.28 0.82
C ASN A 252 -21.56 -6.54 2.26
N PHE A 253 -22.42 -6.24 3.25
CA PHE A 253 -22.17 -6.49 4.67
C PHE A 253 -22.92 -7.74 5.18
N THR A 254 -22.78 -8.87 4.49
CA THR A 254 -23.44 -10.13 4.89
C THR A 254 -22.69 -10.86 6.01
N SER A 255 -21.40 -10.59 6.19
CA SER A 255 -20.55 -11.10 7.25
C SER A 255 -19.45 -10.08 7.54
N THR A 256 -18.93 -10.05 8.77
CA THR A 256 -17.74 -9.26 9.10
C THR A 256 -16.55 -9.66 8.23
N HIS A 257 -16.48 -10.91 7.75
CA HIS A 257 -15.38 -11.42 6.93
C HIS A 257 -15.52 -11.17 5.42
N THR A 258 -16.55 -10.46 4.94
CA THR A 258 -16.61 -10.09 3.52
C THR A 258 -15.51 -9.08 3.18
N LEU A 259 -15.09 -9.08 1.91
CA LEU A 259 -14.14 -8.09 1.41
C LEU A 259 -14.61 -6.66 1.72
N SER A 260 -15.90 -6.40 1.56
CA SER A 260 -16.49 -5.07 1.74
C SER A 260 -16.50 -4.63 3.21
N ALA A 261 -16.81 -5.55 4.13
CA ALA A 261 -16.71 -5.29 5.58
C ALA A 261 -15.27 -5.02 6.00
N MET A 262 -14.32 -5.87 5.57
CA MET A 262 -12.90 -5.65 5.84
C MET A 262 -12.39 -4.35 5.23
N PHE A 263 -12.81 -4.03 4.01
CA PHE A 263 -12.37 -2.87 3.26
C PHE A 263 -12.90 -1.54 3.81
N LEU A 264 -14.16 -1.48 4.26
CA LEU A 264 -14.75 -0.22 4.74
C LEU A 264 -14.54 0.01 6.23
N LEU A 265 -14.55 -1.05 7.04
CA LEU A 265 -14.53 -0.91 8.50
C LEU A 265 -13.18 -1.29 9.12
N ARG A 266 -12.39 -2.14 8.45
CA ARG A 266 -11.21 -2.79 9.05
C ARG A 266 -9.96 -2.68 8.21
N ILE A 267 -9.92 -1.72 7.28
CA ILE A 267 -8.78 -1.53 6.36
C ILE A 267 -7.49 -1.16 7.09
N TRP A 268 -7.58 -0.76 8.36
CA TRP A 268 -6.46 -0.55 9.26
C TRP A 268 -5.71 -1.85 9.61
N GLN A 269 -6.35 -3.01 9.43
CA GLN A 269 -5.74 -4.31 9.59
C GLN A 269 -4.96 -4.70 8.33
N GLY A 270 -3.75 -5.21 8.49
CA GLY A 270 -2.92 -5.61 7.36
C GLY A 270 -3.55 -6.70 6.49
N LYS A 271 -4.33 -7.63 7.05
CA LYS A 271 -5.08 -8.65 6.28
C LYS A 271 -6.10 -8.02 5.31
N ALA A 272 -6.78 -6.95 5.74
CA ALA A 272 -7.74 -6.23 4.91
C ALA A 272 -7.02 -5.50 3.77
N ILE A 273 -5.84 -4.93 4.01
CA ILE A 273 -5.01 -4.31 2.97
C ILE A 273 -4.50 -5.36 1.98
N VAL A 274 -4.12 -6.56 2.44
CA VAL A 274 -3.74 -7.63 1.51
C VAL A 274 -4.91 -7.92 0.57
N ALA A 275 -6.10 -8.19 1.11
CA ALA A 275 -7.29 -8.53 0.33
C ALA A 275 -7.77 -7.38 -0.59
N GLY A 276 -7.84 -6.16 -0.06
CA GLY A 276 -8.39 -4.99 -0.75
C GLY A 276 -7.40 -4.29 -1.69
N PHE A 277 -6.09 -4.38 -1.43
CA PHE A 277 -5.08 -3.62 -2.17
C PHE A 277 -4.02 -4.51 -2.84
N ILE A 278 -3.37 -5.40 -2.09
CA ILE A 278 -2.25 -6.19 -2.64
C ILE A 278 -2.72 -7.18 -3.70
N LEU A 279 -3.80 -7.94 -3.47
CA LEU A 279 -4.27 -8.92 -4.46
C LEU A 279 -4.77 -8.23 -5.75
N PRO A 280 -5.54 -7.13 -5.70
CA PRO A 280 -5.89 -6.37 -6.90
C PRO A 280 -4.66 -5.77 -7.59
N LEU A 281 -3.65 -5.34 -6.84
CA LEU A 281 -2.41 -4.81 -7.42
C LEU A 281 -1.61 -5.91 -8.13
N LEU A 282 -1.54 -7.11 -7.56
CA LEU A 282 -0.97 -8.28 -8.24
C LEU A 282 -1.67 -8.53 -9.57
N MET A 283 -3.01 -8.52 -9.59
CA MET A 283 -3.79 -8.66 -10.82
C MET A 283 -3.46 -7.58 -11.86
N TYR A 284 -3.36 -6.32 -11.42
CA TYR A 284 -2.97 -5.22 -12.29
C TYR A 284 -1.56 -5.43 -12.86
N LEU A 285 -0.57 -5.79 -12.02
CA LEU A 285 0.80 -6.01 -12.46
C LEU A 285 0.94 -7.22 -13.37
N PHE A 286 0.25 -8.33 -13.08
CA PHE A 286 0.16 -9.50 -13.94
C PHE A 286 -0.39 -9.14 -15.31
N TYR A 287 -1.44 -8.33 -15.38
CA TYR A 287 -1.94 -7.86 -16.65
C TYR A 287 -0.89 -7.01 -17.41
N GLN A 288 -0.19 -6.09 -16.74
CA GLN A 288 0.85 -5.27 -17.37
C GLN A 288 2.03 -6.11 -17.88
N ILE A 289 2.45 -7.13 -17.12
CA ILE A 289 3.50 -8.07 -17.53
C ILE A 289 3.07 -8.88 -18.74
N PHE A 290 1.82 -9.36 -18.74
CA PHE A 290 1.25 -10.12 -19.84
C PHE A 290 1.18 -9.27 -21.14
N MET A 291 0.76 -8.01 -21.02
CA MET A 291 0.64 -7.10 -22.16
C MET A 291 1.96 -6.45 -22.59
N SER A 292 3.01 -6.51 -21.76
CA SER A 292 4.32 -5.97 -22.14
C SER A 292 4.86 -6.72 -23.37
N GLU A 293 4.94 -6.03 -24.51
CA GLU A 293 5.40 -6.62 -25.76
C GLU A 293 6.76 -7.31 -25.58
N LYS A 294 6.88 -8.47 -26.25
CA LYS A 294 7.92 -9.50 -26.11
C LYS A 294 9.28 -8.95 -25.64
N GLN A 295 9.59 -9.23 -24.37
CA GLN A 295 10.90 -9.22 -23.65
C GLN A 295 11.13 -8.15 -22.57
N SER A 296 10.36 -7.07 -22.50
CA SER A 296 10.57 -6.05 -21.45
C SER A 296 10.00 -6.50 -20.09
N MET A 297 10.75 -7.31 -19.33
CA MET A 297 10.40 -7.72 -17.94
C MET A 297 10.47 -6.59 -16.90
N LYS A 298 10.47 -5.32 -17.34
CA LYS A 298 10.48 -4.16 -16.44
C LYS A 298 9.28 -4.15 -15.49
N TRP A 299 8.12 -4.57 -15.97
CA TRP A 299 6.90 -4.66 -15.14
C TRP A 299 6.94 -5.77 -14.10
N ALA A 300 7.93 -6.66 -14.13
CA ALA A 300 8.18 -7.60 -13.04
C ALA A 300 8.95 -6.96 -11.87
N ALA A 301 9.66 -5.85 -12.07
CA ALA A 301 10.43 -5.19 -11.00
C ALA A 301 9.54 -4.71 -9.83
N PRO A 302 8.35 -4.13 -10.03
CA PRO A 302 7.43 -3.81 -8.93
C PRO A 302 6.98 -5.02 -8.11
N LEU A 303 6.99 -6.24 -8.67
CA LEU A 303 6.62 -7.45 -7.92
C LEU A 303 7.57 -7.70 -6.74
N TYR A 304 8.84 -7.33 -6.85
CA TYR A 304 9.80 -7.48 -5.76
C TYR A 304 9.43 -6.61 -4.56
N ALA A 305 9.11 -5.34 -4.81
CA ALA A 305 8.63 -4.43 -3.77
C ALA A 305 7.31 -4.92 -3.20
N LEU A 306 6.39 -5.38 -4.07
CA LEU A 306 5.12 -5.93 -3.64
C LEU A 306 5.29 -7.14 -2.72
N SER A 307 6.25 -8.03 -2.97
CA SER A 307 6.52 -9.18 -2.09
C SER A 307 6.92 -8.75 -0.68
N PHE A 308 7.87 -7.82 -0.54
CA PHE A 308 8.22 -7.29 0.78
C PHE A 308 7.02 -6.58 1.43
N ALA A 309 6.26 -5.80 0.67
CA ALA A 309 5.06 -5.13 1.18
C ALA A 309 3.98 -6.12 1.64
N ALA A 310 3.75 -7.19 0.89
CA ALA A 310 2.80 -8.23 1.26
C ALA A 310 3.23 -8.95 2.54
N ALA A 311 4.53 -9.21 2.69
CA ALA A 311 5.08 -9.80 3.89
C ALA A 311 4.89 -8.92 5.12
N LEU A 312 5.07 -7.60 5.00
CA LEU A 312 4.82 -6.65 6.09
C LEU A 312 3.40 -6.74 6.65
N LEU A 313 2.43 -6.83 5.75
CA LEU A 313 1.02 -6.62 6.10
C LEU A 313 0.43 -7.76 6.92
N SER A 314 0.70 -9.02 6.56
CA SER A 314 0.08 -10.17 7.22
C SER A 314 0.71 -11.48 6.78
N GLY A 315 0.60 -12.51 7.63
CA GLY A 315 0.84 -13.91 7.22
C GLY A 315 0.01 -14.33 6.00
N MET A 316 -1.20 -13.75 5.80
CA MET A 316 -1.97 -13.95 4.56
C MET A 316 -1.20 -13.43 3.33
N GLY A 317 -0.52 -12.29 3.44
CA GLY A 317 0.30 -11.72 2.37
C GLY A 317 1.56 -12.54 2.11
N ILE A 318 2.21 -13.04 3.17
CA ILE A 318 3.35 -13.97 3.09
C ILE A 318 3.00 -15.21 2.26
N ILE A 319 1.78 -15.73 2.36
CA ILE A 319 1.38 -16.97 1.66
C ILE A 319 0.74 -16.68 0.29
N MET A 320 -0.23 -15.76 0.22
CA MET A 320 -1.01 -15.54 -1.00
C MET A 320 -0.18 -14.92 -2.14
N ALA A 321 0.68 -13.95 -1.83
CA ALA A 321 1.50 -13.31 -2.85
C ALA A 321 2.41 -14.30 -3.61
N PRO A 322 3.23 -15.15 -2.96
CA PRO A 322 4.07 -16.12 -3.67
C PRO A 322 3.26 -17.22 -4.37
N VAL A 323 2.12 -17.67 -3.81
CA VAL A 323 1.24 -18.64 -4.50
C VAL A 323 0.73 -18.05 -5.81
N MET A 324 0.24 -16.81 -5.79
CA MET A 324 -0.28 -16.15 -6.98
C MET A 324 0.81 -15.86 -8.02
N MET A 325 1.98 -15.39 -7.58
CA MET A 325 3.13 -15.18 -8.47
C MET A 325 3.67 -16.50 -9.02
N GLY A 326 3.64 -17.59 -8.24
CA GLY A 326 4.02 -18.93 -8.65
C GLY A 326 3.14 -19.44 -9.79
N LEU A 327 1.81 -19.43 -9.57
CA LEU A 327 0.83 -19.84 -10.56
C LEU A 327 0.86 -18.95 -11.81
N TYR A 328 0.89 -17.62 -11.65
CA TYR A 328 0.96 -16.69 -12.77
C TYR A 328 2.26 -16.85 -13.56
N GLY A 329 3.41 -16.96 -12.89
CA GLY A 329 4.70 -17.17 -13.53
C GLY A 329 4.76 -18.46 -14.34
N LEU A 330 4.13 -19.54 -13.85
CA LEU A 330 3.99 -20.80 -14.59
C LEU A 330 3.15 -20.60 -15.86
N LEU A 331 1.97 -19.97 -15.73
CA LEU A 331 1.07 -19.72 -16.86
C LEU A 331 1.70 -18.80 -17.92
N ASP A 332 2.32 -17.69 -17.50
CA ASP A 332 3.01 -16.75 -18.38
C ASP A 332 4.20 -17.42 -19.10
N GLY A 333 4.96 -18.24 -18.36
CA GLY A 333 6.08 -19.02 -18.88
C GLY A 333 5.66 -20.03 -19.95
N ILE A 334 4.56 -20.77 -19.73
CA ILE A 334 4.00 -21.73 -20.67
C ILE A 334 3.45 -21.02 -21.92
N TYR A 335 2.63 -19.97 -21.72
CA TYR A 335 2.00 -19.24 -22.82
C TYR A 335 3.04 -18.59 -23.75
N HIS A 336 4.04 -17.93 -23.18
CA HIS A 336 5.10 -17.28 -23.95
C HIS A 336 6.26 -18.21 -24.31
N ARG A 337 6.23 -19.49 -23.88
CA ARG A 337 7.30 -20.47 -24.03
C ARG A 337 8.68 -19.93 -23.62
N ASN A 338 8.73 -19.21 -22.50
CA ASN A 338 9.93 -18.50 -22.07
C ASN A 338 10.22 -18.70 -20.57
N LEU A 339 11.15 -19.61 -20.27
CA LEU A 339 11.58 -19.91 -18.90
C LEU A 339 12.18 -18.70 -18.18
N LYS A 340 12.81 -17.76 -18.89
CA LYS A 340 13.38 -16.56 -18.24
C LYS A 340 12.29 -15.67 -17.65
N ARG A 341 11.12 -15.59 -18.29
CA ARG A 341 9.97 -14.83 -17.77
C ARG A 341 9.42 -15.47 -16.49
N MET A 342 9.22 -16.78 -16.53
CA MET A 342 8.79 -17.59 -15.38
C MET A 342 9.73 -17.39 -14.19
N LEU A 343 11.05 -17.59 -14.40
CA LEU A 343 12.05 -17.42 -13.36
C LEU A 343 12.10 -15.99 -12.82
N CYS A 344 12.00 -14.97 -13.67
CA CYS A 344 12.00 -13.58 -13.22
C CYS A 344 10.83 -13.25 -12.28
N ILE A 345 9.64 -13.82 -12.53
CA ILE A 345 8.46 -13.68 -11.66
C ILE A 345 8.64 -14.49 -10.38
N TRP A 346 9.13 -15.72 -10.45
CA TRP A 346 9.35 -16.55 -9.26
C TRP A 346 10.44 -16.00 -8.33
N ILE A 347 11.50 -15.42 -8.88
CA ILE A 347 12.53 -14.73 -8.09
C ILE A 347 11.90 -13.53 -7.36
N ALA A 348 10.94 -12.84 -7.97
CA ALA A 348 10.24 -11.75 -7.31
C ALA A 348 9.43 -12.21 -6.08
N ALA A 349 9.02 -13.48 -6.01
CA ALA A 349 8.30 -14.07 -4.89
C ALA A 349 9.22 -14.50 -3.72
N LEU A 350 10.54 -14.56 -3.92
CA LEU A 350 11.50 -15.01 -2.90
C LEU A 350 11.42 -14.25 -1.57
N PRO A 351 11.23 -12.92 -1.52
CA PRO A 351 11.10 -12.21 -0.25
C PRO A 351 10.02 -12.80 0.65
N CYS A 352 8.80 -13.01 0.12
CA CYS A 352 7.72 -13.67 0.86
C CYS A 352 8.11 -15.09 1.29
N ALA A 353 8.71 -15.87 0.39
CA ALA A 353 9.11 -17.24 0.68
C ALA A 353 10.13 -17.33 1.83
N VAL A 354 11.09 -16.39 1.90
CA VAL A 354 12.07 -16.32 3.00
C VAL A 354 11.38 -16.07 4.34
N TYR A 355 10.46 -15.10 4.40
CA TYR A 355 9.70 -14.84 5.62
C TYR A 355 8.74 -15.98 5.97
N MET A 356 8.19 -16.68 4.97
CA MET A 356 7.38 -17.88 5.18
C MET A 356 8.21 -19.00 5.82
N ILE A 357 9.41 -19.27 5.29
CA ILE A 357 10.31 -20.29 5.83
C ILE A 357 10.68 -19.94 7.26
N TYR A 358 10.99 -18.68 7.55
CA TYR A 358 11.27 -18.23 8.91
C TYR A 358 10.08 -18.52 9.85
N TYR A 359 8.87 -18.14 9.43
CA TYR A 359 7.65 -18.39 10.19
C TYR A 359 7.40 -19.89 10.43
N THR A 360 7.55 -20.75 9.42
CA THR A 360 7.22 -22.19 9.53
C THR A 360 8.34 -23.05 10.12
N ALA A 361 9.61 -22.67 9.91
CA ALA A 361 10.76 -23.44 10.39
C ALA A 361 11.04 -23.21 11.88
N GLY A 362 10.49 -22.14 12.46
CA GLY A 362 10.63 -21.83 13.88
C GLY A 362 12.07 -21.57 14.34
N ILE A 363 12.90 -21.06 13.42
CA ILE A 363 14.32 -20.71 13.60
C ILE A 363 14.45 -19.34 14.26
#